data_AF-A0A0F8XDA0-F1
#
_entry.id   AF-A0A0F8XDA0-F1
#
_cell.length_a   1.000
_cell.length_b   1.000
_cell.length_c   1.000
_cell.angle_alpha   90.00
_cell.angle_beta   90.00
_cell.angle_gamma   90.00
#
_symmetry.space_group_name_H-M   'P 1'
#
loop_
_entity.id
_entity.type
_entity.pdbx_description
1 polymer ?
#
loop_
_entity_poly.entity_id
_entity_poly.type
_entity_poly.pdbx_seq_one_letter_code
_entity_poly.pdbx_strand_id
1 'polypeptide(L)'
;MTQHTPGPWIVSGLLDTGAGFDWVNADGPQAVAKICVPSPHPNVVDAREMAKANARLIAAAPELLEALRDLIIACNMSPGQELTVSLAIE
;
A
#
# COMPACT_ATOMS: atom_id res chain seq x y z
N MET A 1 -14.45 -4.40 -2.97
CA MET A 1 -13.53 -5.56 -3.13
C MET A 1 -13.24 -5.92 -4.59
N THR A 2 -12.01 -6.34 -4.90
CA THR A 2 -11.59 -6.82 -6.24
C THR A 2 -11.85 -8.32 -6.40
N GLN A 3 -12.04 -8.80 -7.63
CA GLN A 3 -12.32 -10.22 -7.91
C GLN A 3 -11.12 -11.13 -7.58
N HIS A 4 -9.90 -10.62 -7.74
CA HIS A 4 -8.70 -11.46 -7.74
C HIS A 4 -7.92 -11.45 -6.42
N THR A 5 -8.08 -10.41 -5.61
CA THR A 5 -7.37 -10.27 -4.33
C THR A 5 -8.31 -9.66 -3.28
N PRO A 6 -9.32 -10.42 -2.81
CA PRO A 6 -10.26 -9.94 -1.81
C PRO A 6 -9.51 -9.52 -0.53
N GLY A 7 -9.91 -8.38 0.04
CA GLY A 7 -9.39 -7.92 1.32
C GLY A 7 -9.94 -8.73 2.50
N PRO A 8 -9.44 -8.51 3.73
CA PRO A 8 -8.42 -7.51 4.09
C PRO A 8 -7.00 -7.94 3.69
N TRP A 9 -6.17 -6.98 3.28
CA TRP A 9 -4.75 -7.23 3.07
C TRP A 9 -3.97 -6.86 4.33
N ILE A 10 -3.06 -7.73 4.76
CA ILE A 10 -2.38 -7.62 6.05
C ILE A 10 -0.88 -7.72 5.84
N VAL A 11 -0.14 -6.79 6.44
CA VAL A 11 1.32 -6.86 6.51
C VAL A 11 1.72 -8.00 7.45
N SER A 12 2.38 -9.00 6.90
CA SER A 12 2.73 -10.26 7.55
C SER A 12 4.24 -10.42 7.47
N GLY A 13 4.93 -9.73 8.38
CA GLY A 13 6.39 -9.64 8.36
C GLY A 13 6.99 -8.89 9.56
N LEU A 14 6.19 -8.62 10.59
CA LEU A 14 6.72 -8.00 11.82
C LEU A 14 7.56 -8.96 12.66
N LEU A 15 7.49 -10.27 12.38
CA LEU A 15 8.49 -11.21 12.87
C LEU A 15 9.71 -11.04 11.98
N ASP A 16 10.75 -10.45 12.54
CA ASP A 16 12.03 -10.22 11.88
C ASP A 16 12.68 -11.58 11.56
N THR A 17 12.28 -12.19 10.44
CA THR A 17 12.77 -13.51 10.01
C THR A 17 14.20 -13.46 9.49
N GLY A 18 14.86 -12.30 9.54
CA GLY A 18 16.18 -12.07 8.94
C GLY A 18 16.21 -12.18 7.42
N ALA A 19 15.05 -12.37 6.78
CA ALA A 19 14.98 -12.72 5.35
C ALA A 19 15.10 -11.52 4.40
N GLY A 20 15.14 -10.28 4.92
CA GLY A 20 15.33 -9.08 4.10
C GLY A 20 14.14 -8.69 3.22
N PHE A 21 12.92 -9.13 3.56
CA PHE A 21 11.68 -8.73 2.88
C PHE A 21 10.47 -8.71 3.83
N ASP A 22 9.46 -7.91 3.46
CA ASP A 22 8.14 -7.90 4.07
C ASP A 22 7.10 -8.50 3.11
N TRP A 23 6.01 -9.05 3.65
CA TRP A 23 4.91 -9.59 2.87
C TRP A 23 3.61 -8.85 3.14
N VAL A 24 2.79 -8.76 2.10
CA VAL A 24 1.37 -8.42 2.22
C VAL A 24 0.59 -9.66 1.82
N ASN A 25 -0.22 -10.16 2.76
CA ASN A 25 -1.05 -11.35 2.59
C ASN A 25 -2.53 -10.95 2.53
N ALA A 26 -3.35 -11.82 1.96
CA ALA A 26 -4.80 -11.76 2.02
C ALA A 26 -5.33 -13.12 2.50
N ASP A 27 -6.64 -13.35 2.36
CA ASP A 27 -7.22 -14.68 2.60
C ASP A 27 -6.79 -15.64 1.49
N GLY A 28 -5.80 -16.49 1.79
CA GLY A 28 -5.26 -17.46 0.85
C GLY A 28 -3.83 -17.89 1.14
N PRO A 29 -3.36 -18.97 0.48
CA PRO A 29 -2.03 -19.53 0.70
C PRO A 29 -0.89 -18.74 0.05
N GLN A 30 -1.20 -17.74 -0.77
CA GLN A 30 -0.22 -16.95 -1.52
C GLN A 30 -0.23 -15.50 -1.05
N ALA A 31 0.97 -14.92 -0.95
CA ALA A 31 1.12 -13.50 -0.69
C ALA A 31 0.61 -12.67 -1.88
N VAL A 32 -0.03 -11.55 -1.57
CA VAL A 32 -0.43 -10.53 -2.56
C VAL A 32 0.80 -9.77 -3.07
N ALA A 33 1.74 -9.48 -2.19
CA ALA A 33 2.97 -8.77 -2.54
C ALA A 33 4.17 -9.19 -1.67
N LYS A 34 5.36 -9.12 -2.28
CA LYS A 34 6.66 -9.20 -1.62
C LYS A 34 7.35 -7.84 -1.72
N ILE A 35 7.75 -7.28 -0.59
CA ILE A 35 8.47 -6.01 -0.53
C ILE A 35 9.92 -6.33 -0.19
N CYS A 36 10.81 -6.15 -1.17
CA CYS A 36 12.24 -6.34 -0.96
C CYS A 36 12.83 -5.16 -0.17
N VAL A 37 13.56 -5.46 0.89
CA VAL A 37 14.45 -4.46 1.50
C VAL A 37 15.69 -4.39 0.61
N PRO A 38 16.04 -3.21 0.08
CA PRO A 38 17.29 -3.04 -0.64
C PRO A 38 18.46 -3.55 0.21
N SER A 39 19.43 -4.23 -0.41
CA SER A 39 20.71 -4.50 0.27
C SER A 39 21.26 -3.20 0.87
N PRO A 40 21.93 -3.26 2.04
CA PRO A 40 22.48 -2.07 2.68
C PRO A 40 23.32 -1.28 1.66
N HIS A 41 22.79 -0.14 1.24
CA HIS A 41 23.47 0.76 0.32
C HIS A 41 23.89 1.99 1.13
N PRO A 42 25.14 2.47 1.02
CA PRO A 42 25.66 3.55 1.86
C PRO A 42 24.84 4.85 1.78
N ASN A 43 24.08 5.03 0.69
CA ASN A 43 23.21 6.19 0.47
C ASN A 43 21.73 5.97 0.81
N VAL A 44 21.35 4.78 1.32
CA VAL A 44 19.96 4.49 1.70
C VAL A 44 19.92 4.27 3.20
N VAL A 45 19.73 5.38 3.93
CA VAL A 45 19.41 5.36 5.35
C VAL A 45 17.98 4.81 5.47
N ASP A 46 17.75 3.88 6.40
CA ASP A 46 16.42 3.35 6.74
C ASP A 46 15.66 2.57 5.65
N ALA A 47 16.38 1.86 4.77
CA ALA A 47 15.81 0.98 3.73
C ALA A 47 14.70 0.04 4.26
N ARG A 48 14.84 -0.43 5.51
CA ARG A 48 13.86 -1.27 6.20
C ARG A 48 12.58 -0.52 6.56
N GLU A 49 12.68 0.72 7.04
CA GLU A 49 11.51 1.53 7.36
C GLU A 49 10.76 1.97 6.10
N MET A 50 11.48 2.25 5.02
CA MET A 50 10.87 2.46 3.71
C MET A 50 10.07 1.24 3.24
N ALA A 51 10.65 0.04 3.37
CA ALA A 51 9.96 -1.20 3.02
C ALA A 51 8.69 -1.41 3.87
N LYS A 52 8.76 -1.18 5.18
CA LYS A 52 7.59 -1.24 6.07
C LYS A 52 6.51 -0.21 5.69
N ALA A 53 6.92 1.01 5.34
CA ALA A 53 5.99 2.04 4.89
C ALA A 53 5.28 1.64 3.58
N ASN A 54 6.03 1.11 2.61
CA ASN A 54 5.48 0.61 1.36
C ASN A 54 4.53 -0.57 1.58
N ALA A 55 4.87 -1.50 2.50
CA ALA A 55 4.00 -2.62 2.84
C ALA A 55 2.66 -2.15 3.43
N ARG A 56 2.69 -1.16 4.34
CA ARG A 56 1.46 -0.54 4.89
C ARG A 56 0.63 0.13 3.81
N LEU A 57 1.27 0.87 2.90
CA LEU A 57 0.60 1.55 1.79
C LEU A 57 -0.10 0.56 0.86
N ILE A 58 0.57 -0.54 0.49
CA ILE A 58 -0.01 -1.59 -0.35
C ILE A 58 -1.17 -2.28 0.38
N ALA A 59 -1.00 -2.63 1.65
CA ALA A 59 -2.03 -3.30 2.43
C ALA A 59 -3.32 -2.47 2.55
N ALA A 60 -3.22 -1.14 2.58
CA ALA A 60 -4.37 -0.23 2.63
C ALA A 60 -5.02 0.03 1.26
N ALA A 61 -4.54 -0.58 0.16
CA ALA A 61 -5.04 -0.30 -1.18
C ALA A 61 -6.56 -0.58 -1.36
N PRO A 62 -7.15 -1.65 -0.80
CA PRO A 62 -8.59 -1.87 -0.89
C PRO A 62 -9.41 -0.72 -0.26
N GLU A 63 -9.07 -0.34 0.97
CA GLU A 63 -9.76 0.70 1.73
C GLU A 63 -9.52 2.09 1.12
N LEU A 64 -8.30 2.35 0.63
CA LEU A 64 -7.94 3.58 -0.08
C LEU A 64 -8.73 3.73 -1.37
N LEU A 65 -8.90 2.65 -2.14
CA LEU A 65 -9.71 2.65 -3.36
C LEU A 65 -11.19 2.94 -3.06
N GLU A 66 -11.74 2.36 -1.99
CA GLU A 66 -13.11 2.61 -1.56
C GLU A 66 -13.27 4.07 -1.11
N ALA A 67 -12.36 4.60 -0.29
CA ALA A 67 -12.36 6.00 0.12
C ALA A 67 -12.26 6.98 -1.04
N LEU A 68 -11.44 6.68 -2.06
CA LEU A 68 -11.32 7.51 -3.26
C LEU A 68 -12.60 7.51 -4.10
N ARG A 69 -13.29 6.37 -4.20
CA ARG A 69 -14.59 6.28 -4.88
C ARG A 69 -15.65 7.11 -4.15
N ASP A 70 -15.70 7.00 -2.81
CA ASP A 70 -16.61 7.78 -1.99
C ASP A 70 -16.34 9.29 -2.12
N LEU A 71 -15.07 9.68 -2.18
CA LEU A 71 -14.67 11.08 -2.39
C LEU A 71 -15.15 11.61 -3.76
N ILE A 72 -14.98 10.85 -4.84
CA ILE A 72 -15.45 11.23 -6.18
C ILE A 72 -16.97 11.45 -6.18
N ILE A 73 -17.72 10.56 -5.53
CA ILE A 73 -19.18 10.68 -5.38
C ILE A 73 -19.53 11.93 -4.56
N ALA A 74 -18.88 12.15 -3.42
CA ALA A 74 -19.13 13.29 -2.55
C ALA A 74 -18.81 14.63 -3.24
N CYS A 75 -17.79 14.65 -4.09
CA CYS A 75 -17.41 15.82 -4.88
C CYS A 75 -18.27 16.01 -6.15
N ASN A 76 -19.31 15.19 -6.38
CA ASN A 76 -20.15 15.20 -7.58
C ASN A 76 -19.33 15.14 -8.89
N MET A 77 -18.14 14.51 -8.83
CA MET A 77 -17.26 14.41 -9.98
C MET A 77 -17.76 13.31 -10.90
N SER A 78 -17.87 13.63 -12.19
CA SER A 78 -18.19 12.60 -13.17
C SER A 78 -16.96 11.68 -13.38
N PRO A 79 -17.18 10.38 -13.68
CA PRO A 79 -16.08 9.46 -13.96
C PRO A 79 -15.18 10.00 -15.07
N GLY A 80 -13.89 10.16 -14.80
CA GLY A 80 -12.91 10.65 -15.78
C GLY A 80 -12.61 12.15 -15.71
N GLN A 81 -13.16 12.90 -14.76
CA GLN A 81 -12.67 14.25 -14.48
C GLN A 81 -11.33 14.22 -13.74
N GLU A 82 -10.39 15.02 -14.22
CA GLU A 82 -9.07 15.17 -13.63
C GLU A 82 -9.18 15.91 -12.28
N LEU A 83 -8.62 15.31 -11.24
CA LEU A 83 -8.64 15.83 -9.87
C LEU A 83 -7.38 16.68 -9.67
N THR A 84 -7.50 17.99 -9.83
CA THR A 84 -6.41 18.91 -9.47
C THR A 84 -6.45 19.15 -7.96
N VAL A 85 -5.71 18.33 -7.22
CA VAL A 85 -5.49 18.56 -5.79
C VAL A 85 -4.44 19.66 -5.65
N SER A 86 -4.89 20.91 -5.55
CA SER A 86 -4.00 22.02 -5.19
C SER A 86 -3.64 21.88 -3.71
N LEU A 87 -2.45 21.36 -3.44
CA LEU A 87 -1.89 21.36 -2.08
C LEU A 87 -1.58 22.81 -1.72
N ALA A 88 -2.51 23.49 -1.04
CA ALA A 88 -2.23 24.74 -0.36
C ALA A 88 -1.34 24.40 0.84
N ILE A 89 -0.03 24.49 0.65
CA ILE A 89 0.93 24.50 1.75
C ILE A 89 0.88 25.92 2.32
N GLU A 90 0.24 26.09 3.48
CA GLU A 90 0.39 27.30 4.31
C GLU A 90 1.75 27.29 5.04
#